data_AF-A0A2M7GR58-F1
#
_entry.id   AF-A0A2M7GR58-F1
#
_cell.length_a   1.000
_cell.length_b   1.000
_cell.length_c   1.000
_cell.angle_alpha   90.00
_cell.angle_beta   90.00
_cell.angle_gamma   90.00
#
_symmetry.space_group_name_H-M   'P 1'
#
loop_
_entity.id
_entity.type
_entity.pdbx_description
1 polymer ?
#
loop_
_entity_poly.entity_id
_entity_poly.type
_entity_poly.pdbx_seq_one_letter_code
_entity_poly.pdbx_strand_id
1 'polypeptide(L)'
;DLVSRLDEQEKQDVLAAYHARLMQEDVNARQEDAIAWADWENSLISIASPEPSSRSNPARADAISRIETHYFVNRGFFEGENPLLENMDRIRHIPGYIAQGRYDVITPPAAAWAIARAWKENARLEFVFDAGHSAGEPGTVDALVRATDDIARRFG
;
A
#
# COMPACT_ATOMS: atom_id res chain seq x y z
N ASP A 1 -9.82 16.07 -7.30
CA ASP A 1 -9.24 15.95 -5.96
C ASP A 1 -10.19 15.08 -5.14
N LEU A 2 -9.66 14.12 -4.36
CA LEU A 2 -10.45 13.14 -3.60
C LEU A 2 -11.34 13.87 -2.57
N VAL A 3 -10.74 14.79 -1.82
CA VAL A 3 -11.41 15.50 -0.72
C VAL A 3 -12.40 16.56 -1.23
N SER A 4 -12.20 17.09 -2.45
CA SER A 4 -13.08 18.11 -3.02
C SER A 4 -14.49 17.58 -3.36
N ARG A 5 -14.69 16.26 -3.38
CA ARG A 5 -15.99 15.61 -3.66
C ARG A 5 -16.85 15.44 -2.39
N LEU A 6 -16.26 15.66 -1.23
CA LEU A 6 -16.89 15.46 0.07
C LEU A 6 -17.48 16.78 0.60
N ASP A 7 -18.58 16.68 1.35
CA ASP A 7 -19.09 17.80 2.13
C ASP A 7 -18.28 18.04 3.42
N GLU A 8 -18.60 19.10 4.18
CA GLU A 8 -17.85 19.44 5.40
C GLU A 8 -17.94 18.40 6.52
N GLN A 9 -19.02 17.61 6.55
CA GLN A 9 -19.18 16.53 7.52
C GLN A 9 -18.39 15.30 7.10
N GLU A 10 -18.46 14.91 5.83
CA GLU A 10 -17.68 13.82 5.24
C GLU A 10 -16.17 14.07 5.35
N LYS A 11 -15.71 15.32 5.27
CA LYS A 11 -14.30 15.69 5.44
C LYS A 11 -13.72 15.42 6.83
N GLN A 12 -14.56 15.27 7.86
CA GLN A 12 -14.10 14.96 9.21
C GLN A 12 -13.54 13.53 9.31
N ASP A 13 -14.02 12.63 8.47
CA ASP A 13 -13.51 11.25 8.35
C ASP A 13 -13.64 10.78 6.90
N VAL A 14 -12.64 11.14 6.09
CA VAL A 14 -12.58 10.83 4.66
C VAL A 14 -12.69 9.32 4.40
N LEU A 15 -12.07 8.50 5.25
CA LEU A 15 -12.09 7.05 5.08
C LEU A 15 -13.49 6.48 5.34
N ALA A 16 -14.14 6.88 6.44
CA ALA A 16 -15.49 6.43 6.73
C ALA A 16 -16.49 6.89 5.67
N ALA A 17 -16.35 8.13 5.17
CA ALA A 17 -17.17 8.68 4.10
C ALA A 17 -17.04 7.86 2.81
N TYR A 18 -15.81 7.63 2.34
CA TYR A 18 -15.57 6.84 1.13
C TYR A 18 -16.03 5.38 1.29
N HIS A 19 -15.79 4.75 2.44
CA HIS A 19 -16.32 3.42 2.71
C HIS A 19 -17.85 3.37 2.58
N ALA A 20 -18.58 4.31 3.19
CA ALA A 20 -20.04 4.35 3.11
C ALA A 20 -20.54 4.53 1.67
N ARG A 21 -19.90 5.40 0.88
CA ARG A 21 -20.24 5.66 -0.53
C ARG A 21 -19.94 4.45 -1.42
N LEU A 22 -18.83 3.75 -1.17
CA LEU A 22 -18.37 2.60 -1.95
C LEU A 22 -19.11 1.29 -1.61
N MET A 23 -19.77 1.20 -0.45
CA MET A 23 -20.56 0.03 -0.07
C MET A 23 -22.01 0.05 -0.59
N GLN A 24 -22.42 1.09 -1.31
CA GLN A 24 -23.73 1.13 -1.97
C GLN A 24 -23.88 -0.02 -2.99
N GLU A 25 -25.07 -0.61 -3.11
CA GLU A 25 -25.31 -1.72 -4.04
C GLU A 25 -25.29 -1.29 -5.52
N ASP A 26 -25.76 -0.07 -5.81
CA ASP A 26 -25.79 0.47 -7.17
C ASP A 26 -24.37 0.84 -7.65
N VAL A 27 -23.90 0.11 -8.66
CA VAL A 27 -22.59 0.31 -9.30
C VAL A 27 -22.49 1.71 -9.91
N ASN A 28 -23.56 2.20 -10.54
CA ASN A 28 -23.54 3.49 -11.22
C ASN A 28 -23.44 4.63 -10.20
N ALA A 29 -24.09 4.50 -9.05
CA ALA A 29 -24.07 5.50 -7.99
C ALA A 29 -22.67 5.69 -7.40
N ARG A 30 -21.91 4.60 -7.23
CA ARG A 30 -20.57 4.63 -6.60
C ARG A 30 -19.39 4.74 -7.58
N GLN A 31 -19.62 4.59 -8.89
CA GLN A 31 -18.56 4.50 -9.91
C GLN A 31 -17.59 5.68 -9.86
N GLU A 32 -18.09 6.91 -9.78
CA GLU A 32 -17.24 8.10 -9.79
C GLU A 32 -16.39 8.22 -8.52
N ASP A 33 -16.89 7.73 -7.39
CA ASP A 33 -16.14 7.74 -6.14
C ASP A 33 -15.08 6.63 -6.11
N ALA A 34 -15.38 5.47 -6.71
CA ALA A 34 -14.41 4.40 -6.91
C ALA A 34 -13.26 4.84 -7.83
N ILE A 35 -13.56 5.54 -8.92
CA ILE A 35 -12.53 6.09 -9.80
C ILE A 35 -11.72 7.16 -9.06
N ALA A 36 -12.36 8.06 -8.31
CA ALA A 36 -11.66 9.09 -7.58
C ALA A 36 -10.69 8.52 -6.53
N TRP A 37 -11.08 7.47 -5.82
CA TRP A 37 -10.21 6.75 -4.89
C TRP A 37 -9.00 6.13 -5.60
N ALA A 38 -9.25 5.35 -6.64
CA ALA A 38 -8.18 4.69 -7.39
C ALA A 38 -7.22 5.68 -8.07
N ASP A 39 -7.73 6.78 -8.64
CA ASP A 39 -6.90 7.82 -9.25
C ASP A 39 -6.07 8.57 -8.19
N TRP A 40 -6.63 8.83 -7.01
CA TRP A 40 -5.88 9.42 -5.90
C TRP A 40 -4.74 8.50 -5.45
N GLU A 41 -5.01 7.22 -5.21
CA GLU A 41 -3.97 6.26 -4.81
C GLU A 41 -2.88 6.15 -5.89
N ASN A 42 -3.27 5.99 -7.16
CA ASN A 42 -2.35 5.93 -8.30
C ASN A 42 -1.49 7.20 -8.45
N SER A 43 -1.93 8.36 -7.95
CA SER A 43 -1.13 9.57 -7.98
C SER A 43 0.03 9.57 -6.97
N LEU A 44 -0.01 8.66 -5.99
CA LEU A 44 0.96 8.56 -4.89
C LEU A 44 1.95 7.40 -5.05
N ILE A 45 1.76 6.51 -6.03
CA ILE A 45 2.52 5.26 -6.13
C ILE A 45 3.99 5.43 -6.56
N SER A 46 4.34 6.48 -7.30
CA SER A 46 5.63 6.63 -7.97
C SER A 46 6.19 8.03 -7.76
N ILE A 47 7.52 8.15 -7.59
CA ILE A 47 8.19 9.46 -7.53
C ILE A 47 8.26 10.10 -8.90
N ALA A 48 8.59 9.29 -9.91
CA ALA A 48 8.48 9.73 -11.29
C ALA A 48 7.00 10.00 -11.55
N SER A 49 6.64 11.24 -11.88
CA SER A 49 5.27 11.59 -12.24
C SER A 49 4.80 10.57 -13.27
N PRO A 50 3.71 9.82 -13.01
CA PRO A 50 3.18 8.95 -14.03
C PRO A 50 2.93 9.82 -15.27
N GLU A 51 3.35 9.33 -16.45
CA GLU A 51 2.72 9.71 -17.72
C GLU A 51 1.23 9.94 -17.45
N PRO A 52 0.64 11.08 -17.88
CA PRO A 52 -0.68 11.53 -17.41
C PRO A 52 -1.62 10.34 -17.36
N SER A 53 -1.87 9.85 -16.14
CA SER A 53 -2.41 8.50 -15.98
C SER A 53 -3.75 8.48 -16.67
N SER A 54 -3.93 7.57 -17.63
CA SER A 54 -5.26 7.28 -18.15
C SER A 54 -6.15 6.98 -16.95
N ARG A 55 -7.28 7.68 -16.87
CA ARG A 55 -8.30 7.49 -15.83
C ARG A 55 -8.49 6.00 -15.52
N SER A 56 -8.53 5.65 -14.24
CA SER A 56 -8.59 4.25 -13.82
C SER A 56 -9.73 3.49 -14.50
N ASN A 57 -9.46 2.24 -14.90
CA ASN A 57 -10.49 1.37 -15.45
C ASN A 57 -11.65 1.22 -14.44
N PRO A 58 -12.91 1.51 -14.80
CA PRO A 58 -14.01 1.56 -13.84
C PRO A 58 -14.24 0.25 -13.07
N ALA A 59 -14.12 -0.90 -13.73
CA ALA A 59 -14.33 -2.19 -13.08
C ALA A 59 -13.21 -2.52 -12.08
N ARG A 60 -11.96 -2.20 -12.42
CA ARG A 60 -10.82 -2.35 -11.50
C ARG A 60 -10.91 -1.36 -10.34
N ALA A 61 -11.29 -0.11 -10.62
CA ALA A 61 -11.48 0.95 -9.63
C ALA A 61 -12.56 0.58 -8.62
N ASP A 62 -13.70 0.02 -9.07
CA ASP A 62 -14.76 -0.47 -8.17
C ASP A 62 -14.23 -1.55 -7.22
N ALA A 63 -13.54 -2.56 -7.77
CA ALA A 63 -13.02 -3.66 -6.98
C ALA A 63 -11.99 -3.20 -5.93
N ILE A 64 -10.97 -2.46 -6.35
CA ILE A 64 -9.86 -2.06 -5.47
C ILE A 64 -10.35 -1.15 -4.35
N SER A 65 -11.10 -0.09 -4.68
CA SER A 65 -11.55 0.92 -3.72
C SER A 65 -12.47 0.32 -2.67
N ARG A 66 -13.36 -0.61 -3.06
CA ARG A 66 -14.26 -1.28 -2.11
C ARG A 66 -13.49 -2.19 -1.18
N ILE A 67 -12.58 -3.01 -1.71
CA ILE A 67 -11.82 -3.95 -0.89
C ILE A 67 -10.92 -3.20 0.08
N GLU A 68 -10.18 -2.21 -0.40
CA GLU A 68 -9.27 -1.41 0.43
C GLU A 68 -9.99 -0.68 1.55
N THR A 69 -11.00 0.14 1.20
CA THR A 69 -11.74 0.90 2.22
C THR A 69 -12.38 -0.02 3.23
N HIS A 70 -12.88 -1.19 2.82
CA HIS A 70 -13.43 -2.19 3.74
C HIS A 70 -12.38 -2.73 4.71
N TYR A 71 -11.18 -3.06 4.25
CA TYR A 71 -10.11 -3.51 5.15
C TYR A 71 -9.61 -2.37 6.04
N PHE A 72 -9.53 -1.15 5.53
CA PHE A 72 -9.05 0.00 6.29
C PHE A 72 -9.99 0.37 7.43
N VAL A 73 -11.31 0.46 7.20
CA VAL A 73 -12.27 0.75 8.29
C VAL A 73 -12.31 -0.36 9.35
N ASN A 74 -12.06 -1.61 8.95
CA ASN A 74 -12.01 -2.76 9.86
C ASN A 74 -10.61 -2.99 10.44
N ARG A 75 -9.65 -2.08 10.24
CA ARG A 75 -8.27 -2.20 10.76
C ARG A 75 -7.60 -3.52 10.38
N GLY A 76 -7.85 -4.00 9.17
CA GLY A 76 -7.36 -5.27 8.66
C GLY A 76 -7.93 -6.51 9.35
N PHE A 77 -9.01 -6.36 10.13
CA PHE A 77 -9.61 -7.42 10.97
C PHE A 77 -8.66 -7.98 12.03
N PHE A 78 -7.66 -7.21 12.41
CA PHE A 78 -6.77 -7.59 13.49
C PHE A 78 -7.25 -7.07 14.84
N GLU A 79 -6.90 -7.80 15.89
CA GLU A 79 -7.03 -7.36 17.27
C GLU A 79 -5.74 -6.67 17.72
N GLY A 80 -5.86 -5.63 18.56
CA GLY A 80 -4.71 -4.90 19.10
C GLY A 80 -4.24 -3.73 18.24
N GLU A 81 -3.12 -3.13 18.64
CA GLU A 81 -2.55 -1.95 17.97
C GLU A 81 -1.53 -2.32 16.90
N ASN A 82 -0.60 -3.24 17.20
CA ASN A 82 0.47 -3.62 16.28
C ASN A 82 0.60 -5.15 16.15
N PRO A 83 -0.48 -5.85 15.76
CA PRO A 83 -0.58 -7.31 15.75
C PRO A 83 0.55 -8.00 15.00
N LEU A 84 0.97 -7.44 13.84
CA LEU A 84 2.06 -8.00 13.04
C LEU A 84 3.41 -7.89 13.75
N LEU A 85 3.73 -6.72 14.32
CA LEU A 85 4.98 -6.49 15.04
C LEU A 85 5.07 -7.31 16.32
N GLU A 86 3.97 -7.38 17.08
CA GLU A 86 3.87 -8.16 18.31
C GLU A 86 4.05 -9.67 18.07
N ASN A 87 3.74 -10.16 16.87
CA ASN A 87 3.82 -11.56 16.50
C ASN A 87 5.06 -11.92 15.65
N MET A 88 6.03 -11.01 15.49
CA MET A 88 7.21 -11.23 14.63
C MET A 88 8.06 -12.42 15.06
N ASP A 89 8.07 -12.79 16.34
CA ASP A 89 8.82 -13.95 16.84
C ASP A 89 8.43 -15.26 16.15
N ARG A 90 7.20 -15.34 15.61
CA ARG A 90 6.71 -16.50 14.86
C ARG A 90 7.42 -16.71 13.53
N ILE A 91 7.98 -15.65 12.93
CA ILE A 91 8.64 -15.72 11.61
C ILE A 91 10.09 -15.26 11.64
N ARG A 92 10.57 -14.68 12.74
CA ARG A 92 11.91 -14.06 12.78
C ARG A 92 13.07 -15.01 12.48
N HIS A 93 12.85 -16.33 12.53
CA HIS A 93 13.83 -17.36 12.20
C HIS A 93 13.93 -17.63 10.69
N ILE A 94 12.98 -17.12 9.90
CA ILE A 94 12.96 -17.22 8.44
C ILE A 94 13.79 -16.07 7.88
N PRO A 95 14.75 -16.32 6.98
CA PRO A 95 15.46 -15.26 6.26
C PRO A 95 14.49 -14.42 5.42
N GLY A 96 14.59 -13.10 5.52
CA GLY A 96 13.70 -12.16 4.84
C GLY A 96 14.45 -11.01 4.17
N TYR A 97 13.88 -10.50 3.08
CA TYR A 97 14.34 -9.30 2.38
C TYR A 97 13.20 -8.29 2.36
N ILE A 98 13.53 -7.02 2.59
CA ILE A 98 12.58 -5.92 2.59
C ILE A 98 13.15 -4.85 1.67
N ALA A 99 12.50 -4.61 0.53
CA ALA A 99 12.80 -3.50 -0.36
C ALA A 99 11.76 -2.41 -0.11
N GLN A 100 12.19 -1.21 0.29
CA GLN A 100 11.30 -0.11 0.63
C GLN A 100 11.77 1.17 -0.06
N GLY A 101 10.90 1.81 -0.82
CA GLY A 101 11.21 3.12 -1.40
C GLY A 101 11.39 4.18 -0.32
N ARG A 102 12.42 5.02 -0.46
CA ARG A 102 12.75 6.11 0.48
C ARG A 102 11.64 7.15 0.57
N TYR A 103 10.91 7.37 -0.51
CA TYR A 103 9.85 8.38 -0.58
C TYR A 103 8.46 7.76 -0.75
N ASP A 104 8.27 6.51 -0.32
CA ASP A 104 6.95 5.90 -0.23
C ASP A 104 6.10 6.66 0.80
N VAL A 105 5.05 7.33 0.31
CA VAL A 105 4.08 8.08 1.13
C VAL A 105 2.82 7.28 1.44
N ILE A 106 2.62 6.13 0.79
CA ILE A 106 1.48 5.22 1.00
C ILE A 106 1.78 4.31 2.19
N THR A 107 2.94 3.66 2.19
CA THR A 107 3.44 2.85 3.31
C THR A 107 4.78 3.40 3.80
N PRO A 108 4.78 4.38 4.72
CA PRO A 108 5.99 5.11 5.09
C PRO A 108 7.16 4.23 5.53
N PRO A 109 8.42 4.58 5.19
CA PRO A 109 9.63 3.81 5.52
C PRO A 109 9.81 3.42 6.99
N ALA A 110 9.17 4.15 7.92
CA ALA A 110 9.16 3.84 9.34
C ALA A 110 8.58 2.44 9.62
N ALA A 111 7.55 2.00 8.87
CA ALA A 111 6.95 0.67 9.03
C ALA A 111 7.94 -0.44 8.63
N ALA A 112 8.61 -0.30 7.49
CA ALA A 112 9.64 -1.24 7.04
C ALA A 112 10.81 -1.33 8.02
N TRP A 113 11.24 -0.19 8.57
CA TRP A 113 12.27 -0.14 9.60
C TRP A 113 11.86 -0.85 10.89
N ALA A 114 10.62 -0.63 11.35
CA ALA A 114 10.08 -1.28 12.55
C ALA A 114 10.03 -2.82 12.38
N ILE A 115 9.58 -3.29 11.21
CA ILE A 115 9.58 -4.72 10.87
C ILE A 115 11.01 -5.28 10.86
N ALA A 116 11.95 -4.63 10.18
CA ALA A 116 13.34 -5.09 10.13
C ALA A 116 13.98 -5.18 11.53
N ARG A 117 13.70 -4.18 12.40
CA ARG A 117 14.14 -4.17 13.80
C ARG A 117 13.57 -5.34 14.60
N ALA A 118 12.29 -5.67 14.41
CA ALA A 118 11.64 -6.78 15.10
C ALA A 118 12.10 -8.16 14.55
N TRP A 119 12.41 -8.24 13.26
CA TRP A 119 12.90 -9.45 12.59
C TRP A 119 14.40 -9.72 12.88
N LYS A 120 15.16 -8.69 13.26
CA LYS A 120 16.56 -8.77 13.71
C LYS A 120 17.51 -9.27 12.62
N GLU A 121 18.45 -10.16 12.97
CA GLU A 121 19.56 -10.60 12.12
C GLU A 121 19.13 -11.33 10.84
N ASN A 122 17.89 -11.84 10.79
CA ASN A 122 17.37 -12.57 9.64
C ASN A 122 16.70 -11.66 8.58
N ALA A 123 16.51 -10.37 8.87
CA ALA A 123 16.00 -9.42 7.89
C ALA A 123 17.12 -8.63 7.20
N ARG A 124 16.95 -8.45 5.89
CA ARG A 124 17.76 -7.58 5.04
C ARG A 124 16.89 -6.46 4.51
N LEU A 125 16.97 -5.31 5.16
CA LEU A 125 16.28 -4.10 4.73
C LEU A 125 17.15 -3.29 3.77
N GLU A 126 16.60 -2.98 2.62
CA GLU A 126 17.16 -2.08 1.62
C GLU A 126 16.20 -0.91 1.41
N PHE A 127 16.68 0.30 1.70
CA PHE A 127 15.97 1.52 1.31
C PHE A 127 16.40 1.92 -0.09
N VAL A 128 15.47 1.87 -1.03
CA VAL A 128 15.68 2.26 -2.42
C VAL A 128 15.61 3.79 -2.50
N PHE A 129 16.74 4.42 -2.74
CA PHE A 129 16.89 5.87 -2.59
C PHE A 129 16.02 6.68 -3.56
N ASP A 130 15.81 6.17 -4.77
CA ASP A 130 15.13 6.80 -5.89
C ASP A 130 13.75 6.19 -6.19
N ALA A 131 13.09 5.62 -5.16
CA ALA A 131 11.77 4.99 -5.31
C ALA A 131 10.75 5.42 -4.24
N GLY A 132 9.48 5.44 -4.66
CA GLY A 132 8.25 5.54 -3.89
C GLY A 132 7.65 4.16 -3.59
N HIS A 133 6.37 3.97 -3.88
CA HIS A 133 5.63 2.77 -3.49
C HIS A 133 5.69 1.64 -4.52
N SER A 134 5.80 2.00 -5.81
CA SER A 134 5.65 1.05 -6.91
C SER A 134 6.77 0.01 -6.93
N ALA A 135 6.39 -1.27 -6.95
CA ALA A 135 7.30 -2.38 -7.18
C ALA A 135 7.95 -2.34 -8.58
N GLY A 136 7.39 -1.56 -9.51
CA GLY A 136 7.88 -1.38 -10.87
C GLY A 136 8.91 -0.27 -11.04
N GLU A 137 9.24 0.49 -9.99
CA GLU A 137 10.31 1.49 -10.10
C GLU A 137 11.68 0.82 -10.29
N PRO A 138 12.57 1.34 -11.16
CA PRO A 138 13.80 0.64 -11.53
C PRO A 138 14.67 0.20 -10.35
N GLY A 139 14.83 1.06 -9.34
CA GLY A 139 15.58 0.73 -8.13
C GLY A 139 14.90 -0.36 -7.28
N THR A 140 13.57 -0.35 -7.20
CA THR A 140 12.81 -1.39 -6.49
C THR A 140 12.89 -2.73 -7.21
N VAL A 141 12.78 -2.72 -8.55
CA VAL A 141 12.97 -3.92 -9.38
C VAL A 141 14.37 -4.51 -9.18
N ASP A 142 15.43 -3.69 -9.24
CA ASP A 142 16.80 -4.15 -8.99
C ASP A 142 16.94 -4.81 -7.61
N ALA A 143 16.43 -4.17 -6.55
CA ALA A 143 16.48 -4.70 -5.20
C ALA A 143 15.75 -6.06 -5.08
N LEU A 144 14.56 -6.19 -5.68
CA LEU A 144 13.79 -7.43 -5.69
C LEU A 144 14.48 -8.54 -6.50
N VAL A 145 15.04 -8.23 -7.67
CA VAL A 145 15.78 -9.19 -8.49
C VAL A 145 17.02 -9.69 -7.74
N ARG A 146 17.84 -8.79 -7.17
CA ARG A 146 19.01 -9.20 -6.36
C ARG A 146 18.63 -10.05 -5.16
N ALA A 147 17.51 -9.74 -4.49
CA ALA A 147 17.01 -10.53 -3.38
C ALA A 147 16.62 -11.95 -3.84
N THR A 148 15.88 -12.08 -4.94
CA THR A 148 15.47 -13.39 -5.47
C THR A 148 16.65 -14.21 -6.00
N ASP A 149 17.64 -13.59 -6.65
CA ASP A 149 18.89 -14.25 -7.06
C ASP A 149 19.73 -14.75 -5.88
N ASP A 150 19.77 -13.99 -4.77
CA ASP A 150 20.45 -14.41 -3.54
C ASP A 150 19.71 -15.56 -2.85
N ILE A 151 18.37 -15.54 -2.85
CA ILE A 151 17.54 -16.67 -2.36
C ILE A 151 17.82 -17.92 -3.20
N ALA A 152 17.78 -17.82 -4.53
CA ALA A 152 18.01 -18.96 -5.42
C ALA A 152 19.40 -19.57 -5.20
N ARG A 153 20.44 -18.75 -5.02
CA ARG A 153 21.81 -19.24 -4.74
C ARG A 153 21.96 -19.91 -3.37
N ARG A 154 21.15 -19.56 -2.38
CA ARG A 154 21.25 -20.10 -1.01
C ARG A 154 20.43 -21.34 -0.78
N PHE A 155 19.30 -21.46 -1.47
CA PHE A 155 18.26 -22.45 -1.17
C PHE A 155 17.79 -23.28 -2.37
N GLY A 156 18.22 -22.95 -3.60
CA GLY A 156 17.97 -23.73 -4.82
C GLY A 156 19.09 -24.73 -5.08
#